data_AF-A0A9X2EJE4-F1
#
_entry.id   AF-A0A9X2EJE4-F1
#
_cell.length_a   1.000
_cell.length_b   1.000
_cell.length_c   1.000
_cell.angle_alpha   90.00
_cell.angle_beta   90.00
_cell.angle_gamma   90.00
#
_symmetry.space_group_name_H-M   'P 1'
#
loop_
_entity.id
_entity.type
_entity.pdbx_description
1 polymer ?
#
loop_
_entity_poly.entity_id
_entity_poly.type
_entity_poly.pdbx_seq_one_letter_code
_entity_poly.pdbx_strand_id
1 'polypeptide(L)'
;MLDWRSIDTVLLDMDGTLLDLHYDNHFWLTHLPKRYAEVHGFDPNEAQQKLETEINARRGTLEWYCLDFWQEKLELDILGILREIEERIALRPHTEAFLNGLQQLQKPTFLVTNAHRQGLEHKLEITGIDRWFDGIVSSHDYGHAKESAHFWGTLREKLEFNPDRTLFVDDNQSVLAAAQDYGIAHLLCIRQPDSRGPKREITDFPAIHHFDEIMALDNSAPNERPA
;
A
#
# COMPACT_ATOMS: atom_id res chain seq x y z
N MET A 1 20.95 8.82 -1.64
CA MET A 1 20.52 8.19 -2.90
C MET A 1 20.63 6.69 -2.71
N LEU A 2 19.59 5.92 -3.05
CA LEU A 2 19.61 4.45 -2.93
C LEU A 2 20.67 3.85 -3.85
N ASP A 3 21.47 2.89 -3.36
CA ASP A 3 22.39 2.13 -4.20
C ASP A 3 21.67 0.95 -4.87
N TRP A 4 21.16 1.18 -6.07
CA TRP A 4 20.45 0.18 -6.89
C TRP A 4 21.28 -1.06 -7.25
N ARG A 5 22.60 -1.05 -7.05
CA ARG A 5 23.45 -2.25 -7.23
C ARG A 5 23.37 -3.21 -6.05
N SER A 6 22.95 -2.72 -4.89
CA SER A 6 22.76 -3.51 -3.68
C SER A 6 21.35 -4.11 -3.54
N ILE A 7 20.43 -3.75 -4.44
CA ILE A 7 19.04 -4.17 -4.46
C ILE A 7 18.80 -5.08 -5.66
N ASP A 8 18.28 -6.27 -5.46
CA ASP A 8 17.84 -7.18 -6.51
C ASP A 8 16.32 -7.20 -6.63
N THR A 9 15.60 -7.25 -5.50
CA THR A 9 14.14 -7.34 -5.47
C THR A 9 13.52 -6.08 -4.88
N VAL A 10 12.39 -5.64 -5.45
CA VAL A 10 11.62 -4.51 -4.95
C VAL A 10 10.22 -4.98 -4.55
N LEU A 11 9.87 -4.74 -3.29
CA LEU A 11 8.54 -4.95 -2.73
C LEU A 11 7.90 -3.57 -2.52
N LEU A 12 6.70 -3.37 -3.03
CA LEU A 12 5.99 -2.10 -2.93
C LEU A 12 4.64 -2.34 -2.28
N ASP A 13 4.33 -1.56 -1.26
CA ASP A 13 2.95 -1.40 -0.80
C ASP A 13 2.10 -0.63 -1.82
N MET A 14 0.77 -0.69 -1.66
CA MET A 14 -0.18 -0.05 -2.57
C MET A 14 -0.70 1.29 -2.03
N ASP A 15 -1.46 1.27 -0.94
CA ASP A 15 -2.29 2.39 -0.48
C ASP A 15 -1.47 3.35 0.38
N GLY A 16 -1.32 4.59 -0.06
CA GLY A 16 -0.39 5.55 0.55
C GLY A 16 1.04 5.45 0.04
N THR A 17 1.34 4.41 -0.75
CA THR A 17 2.66 4.19 -1.35
C THR A 17 2.66 4.46 -2.85
N LEU A 18 1.83 3.74 -3.61
CA LEU A 18 1.66 3.91 -5.06
C LEU A 18 0.36 4.65 -5.38
N LEU A 19 -0.71 4.35 -4.64
CA LEU A 19 -1.99 5.04 -4.71
C LEU A 19 -2.11 6.07 -3.59
N ASP A 20 -2.84 7.14 -3.86
CA ASP A 20 -3.10 8.19 -2.88
C ASP A 20 -4.01 7.65 -1.77
N LEU A 21 -3.53 7.70 -0.52
CA LEU A 21 -4.27 7.21 0.65
C LEU A 21 -5.53 8.04 0.93
N HIS A 22 -5.68 9.20 0.29
CA HIS A 22 -6.88 10.02 0.40
C HIS A 22 -8.18 9.23 0.16
N TYR A 23 -8.16 8.28 -0.78
CA TYR A 23 -9.31 7.43 -1.07
C TYR A 23 -9.75 6.64 0.17
N ASP A 24 -8.85 5.82 0.72
CA ASP A 24 -9.14 4.96 1.87
C ASP A 24 -9.47 5.79 3.12
N ASN A 25 -8.72 6.86 3.37
CA ASN A 25 -9.01 7.75 4.50
C ASN A 25 -10.39 8.38 4.38
N HIS A 26 -10.78 8.85 3.20
CA HIS A 26 -12.11 9.41 2.98
C HIS A 26 -13.21 8.36 3.14
N PHE A 27 -12.98 7.14 2.62
CA PHE A 27 -13.90 6.02 2.79
C PHE A 27 -14.15 5.74 4.28
N TRP A 28 -13.10 5.43 5.04
CA TRP A 28 -13.21 4.96 6.42
C TRP A 28 -13.64 6.06 7.40
N LEU A 29 -13.17 7.29 7.21
CA LEU A 29 -13.35 8.36 8.20
C LEU A 29 -14.53 9.29 7.91
N THR A 30 -15.10 9.25 6.70
CA THR A 30 -16.18 10.17 6.31
C THR A 30 -17.33 9.47 5.61
N HIS A 31 -17.06 8.72 4.55
CA HIS A 31 -18.12 8.16 3.72
C HIS A 31 -18.84 6.99 4.41
N LEU A 32 -18.09 6.03 4.95
CA LEU A 32 -18.65 4.87 5.64
C LEU A 32 -19.46 5.28 6.89
N PRO A 33 -19.00 6.18 7.79
CA PRO A 33 -19.82 6.66 8.89
C PRO A 33 -21.15 7.29 8.47
N LYS A 34 -21.14 8.07 7.38
CA LYS A 34 -22.35 8.65 6.84
C LYS A 34 -23.33 7.58 6.36
N ARG A 35 -22.85 6.61 5.57
CA ARG A 35 -23.70 5.52 5.05
C ARG A 35 -24.21 4.61 6.16
N TYR A 36 -23.39 4.35 7.17
CA TYR A 36 -23.77 3.60 8.36
C TYR A 36 -24.90 4.29 9.15
N ALA A 37 -24.81 5.61 9.34
CA ALA A 37 -25.88 6.39 9.95
C ALA A 37 -27.19 6.35 9.13
N GLU A 38 -27.09 6.52 7.81
CA GLU A 38 -28.25 6.53 6.90
C GLU A 38 -29.00 5.18 6.89
N VAL A 39 -28.27 4.07 6.82
CA VAL A 39 -28.87 2.72 6.72
C VAL A 39 -29.47 2.27 8.05
N HIS A 40 -28.78 2.53 9.16
CA HIS A 40 -29.21 2.06 10.49
C HIS A 40 -30.02 3.08 11.29
N GLY A 41 -30.22 4.29 10.76
CA GLY A 41 -30.99 5.36 11.40
C GLY A 41 -30.32 5.92 12.66
N PHE A 42 -28.99 5.89 12.74
CA PHE A 42 -28.24 6.47 13.85
C PHE A 42 -28.07 7.99 13.71
N ASP A 43 -27.84 8.67 14.84
CA ASP A 43 -27.27 10.02 14.80
C ASP A 43 -25.88 9.97 14.11
N PRO A 44 -25.56 10.92 13.21
CA PRO A 44 -24.28 10.91 12.52
C PRO A 44 -23.06 10.91 13.44
N ASN A 45 -23.10 11.62 14.57
CA ASN A 45 -21.98 11.65 15.50
C ASN A 45 -21.86 10.33 16.28
N GLU A 46 -22.99 9.71 16.63
CA GLU A 46 -23.02 8.40 17.28
C GLU A 46 -22.43 7.32 16.35
N ALA A 47 -22.85 7.30 15.08
CA ALA A 47 -22.33 6.38 14.07
C ALA A 47 -20.81 6.54 13.88
N GLN A 48 -20.34 7.79 13.81
CA GLN A 48 -18.92 8.10 13.69
C GLN A 48 -18.13 7.59 14.90
N GLN A 49 -18.54 7.90 16.12
CA GLN A 49 -17.84 7.47 17.35
C GLN A 49 -17.79 5.94 17.48
N LYS A 50 -18.88 5.24 17.14
CA LYS A 50 -18.93 3.77 17.15
C LYS A 50 -17.90 3.18 16.18
N LEU A 51 -17.89 3.64 14.93
CA LEU A 51 -16.96 3.14 13.93
C LEU A 51 -15.50 3.48 14.27
N GLU A 52 -15.23 4.71 14.72
CA GLU A 52 -13.88 5.10 15.15
C GLU A 52 -13.36 4.18 16.27
N THR A 53 -14.22 3.83 17.23
CA THR A 53 -13.85 2.91 18.32
C THR A 53 -13.51 1.52 17.79
N GLU A 54 -14.39 0.94 16.96
CA GLU A 54 -14.20 -0.41 16.41
C GLU A 54 -12.99 -0.49 15.45
N ILE A 55 -12.77 0.53 14.63
CA ILE A 55 -11.64 0.62 13.69
C ILE A 55 -10.33 0.73 14.47
N ASN A 56 -10.26 1.61 15.47
CA ASN A 56 -9.03 1.79 16.24
C ASN A 56 -8.68 0.57 17.09
N ALA A 57 -9.68 -0.15 17.62
CA ALA A 57 -9.46 -1.36 18.41
C ALA A 57 -8.80 -2.51 17.63
N ARG A 58 -8.87 -2.49 16.29
CA ARG A 58 -8.35 -3.54 15.42
C ARG A 58 -7.13 -3.15 14.61
N ARG A 59 -6.66 -1.90 14.72
CA ARG A 59 -5.55 -1.38 13.90
C ARG A 59 -4.37 -2.34 13.87
N GLY A 60 -3.89 -2.68 12.67
CA GLY A 60 -2.77 -3.59 12.45
C GLY A 60 -3.12 -5.09 12.47
N THR A 61 -4.38 -5.46 12.69
CA THR A 61 -4.85 -6.85 12.52
C THR A 61 -5.37 -7.07 11.09
N LEU A 62 -5.44 -8.33 10.65
CA LEU A 62 -6.01 -8.66 9.34
C LEU A 62 -7.49 -8.25 9.24
N GLU A 63 -8.26 -8.33 10.33
CA GLU A 63 -9.66 -7.89 10.38
C GLU A 63 -9.80 -6.40 10.04
N TRP A 64 -8.83 -5.57 10.43
CA TRP A 64 -8.84 -4.13 10.11
C TRP A 64 -8.88 -3.86 8.61
N TYR A 65 -8.17 -4.68 7.83
CA TYR A 65 -8.09 -4.58 6.37
C TYR A 65 -9.20 -5.33 5.63
N CYS A 66 -9.99 -6.14 6.32
CA CYS A 66 -10.88 -7.13 5.73
C CYS A 66 -12.27 -6.57 5.42
N LEU A 67 -12.61 -6.43 4.12
CA LEU A 67 -13.93 -5.93 3.73
C LEU A 67 -15.07 -6.88 4.15
N ASP A 68 -14.86 -8.20 4.08
CA ASP A 68 -15.86 -9.19 4.50
C ASP A 68 -16.18 -9.08 6.00
N PHE A 69 -15.16 -8.90 6.83
CA PHE A 69 -15.33 -8.68 8.28
C PHE A 69 -16.19 -7.45 8.54
N TRP A 70 -15.90 -6.32 7.88
CA TRP A 70 -16.66 -5.09 8.07
C TRP A 70 -18.09 -5.19 7.50
N GLN A 71 -18.28 -5.92 6.42
CA GLN A 71 -19.59 -6.19 5.84
C GLN A 71 -20.47 -6.99 6.81
N GLU A 72 -19.94 -8.06 7.40
CA GLU A 72 -20.65 -8.83 8.41
C GLU A 72 -20.89 -7.99 9.67
N LYS A 73 -19.87 -7.30 10.16
CA LYS A 73 -19.91 -6.55 11.43
C LYS A 73 -20.90 -5.37 11.39
N LEU A 74 -21.01 -4.70 10.24
CA LEU A 74 -21.81 -3.49 10.07
C LEU A 74 -23.13 -3.75 9.34
N GLU A 75 -23.35 -4.96 8.83
CA GLU A 75 -24.50 -5.33 8.01
C GLU A 75 -24.69 -4.36 6.82
N LEU A 76 -23.59 -4.05 6.13
CA LEU A 76 -23.54 -3.12 5.00
C LEU A 76 -22.84 -3.75 3.79
N ASP A 77 -23.26 -3.39 2.57
CA ASP A 77 -22.50 -3.67 1.35
C ASP A 77 -21.27 -2.76 1.27
N ILE A 78 -20.20 -3.16 1.95
CA ILE A 78 -18.96 -2.38 2.08
C ILE A 78 -18.33 -2.15 0.71
N LEU A 79 -18.30 -3.18 -0.15
CA LEU A 79 -17.72 -3.06 -1.48
C LEU A 79 -18.54 -2.11 -2.36
N GLY A 80 -19.88 -2.22 -2.31
CA GLY A 80 -20.77 -1.30 -3.00
C GLY A 80 -20.59 0.15 -2.55
N ILE A 81 -20.51 0.39 -1.24
CA ILE A 81 -20.29 1.74 -0.69
C ILE A 81 -18.91 2.29 -1.08
N LEU A 82 -17.89 1.44 -1.10
CA LEU A 82 -16.53 1.81 -1.50
C LEU A 82 -16.50 2.30 -2.96
N ARG A 83 -17.24 1.61 -3.85
CA ARG A 83 -17.39 1.99 -5.27
C ARG A 83 -18.12 3.32 -5.49
N GLU A 84 -18.93 3.79 -4.54
CA GLU A 84 -19.63 5.09 -4.67
C GLU A 84 -18.68 6.30 -4.78
N ILE A 85 -17.41 6.13 -4.37
CA ILE A 85 -16.38 7.17 -4.37
C ILE A 85 -15.13 6.77 -5.17
N GLU A 86 -15.27 5.82 -6.10
CA GLU A 86 -14.16 5.24 -6.89
C GLU A 86 -13.41 6.28 -7.73
N GLU A 87 -14.03 7.41 -8.07
CA GLU A 87 -13.42 8.52 -8.82
C GLU A 87 -12.26 9.19 -8.06
N ARG A 88 -12.12 8.88 -6.77
CA ARG A 88 -11.02 9.35 -5.91
C ARG A 88 -9.78 8.47 -5.97
N ILE A 89 -9.87 7.26 -6.54
CA ILE A 89 -8.72 6.38 -6.70
C ILE A 89 -7.76 7.03 -7.68
N ALA A 90 -6.56 7.34 -7.21
CA ALA A 90 -5.55 8.03 -7.99
C ALA A 90 -4.15 7.51 -7.67
N LEU A 91 -3.28 7.51 -8.68
CA LEU A 91 -1.86 7.28 -8.49
C LEU A 91 -1.19 8.46 -7.80
N ARG A 92 -0.24 8.17 -6.92
CA ARG A 92 0.65 9.20 -6.37
C ARG A 92 1.58 9.71 -7.49
N PRO A 93 2.00 10.99 -7.43
CA PRO A 93 2.93 11.54 -8.42
C PRO A 93 4.19 10.70 -8.59
N HIS A 94 4.67 10.61 -9.83
CA HIS A 94 5.88 9.89 -10.22
C HIS A 94 5.84 8.35 -10.08
N THR A 95 4.70 7.76 -9.71
CA THR A 95 4.53 6.31 -9.58
C THR A 95 4.81 5.55 -10.88
N GLU A 96 4.20 5.94 -11.99
CA GLU A 96 4.39 5.23 -13.27
C GLU A 96 5.84 5.36 -13.78
N ALA A 97 6.42 6.56 -13.66
CA ALA A 97 7.81 6.80 -14.08
C ALA A 97 8.79 5.93 -13.26
N PHE A 98 8.51 5.77 -11.95
CA PHE A 98 9.28 4.89 -11.08
C PHE A 98 9.16 3.42 -11.47
N LEU A 99 7.94 2.91 -11.62
CA LEU A 99 7.68 1.52 -12.03
C LEU A 99 8.31 1.21 -13.39
N ASN A 100 8.23 2.14 -14.34
CA ASN A 100 8.92 2.03 -15.62
C ASN A 100 10.45 1.98 -15.46
N GLY A 101 11.01 2.81 -14.58
CA GLY A 101 12.44 2.75 -14.25
C GLY A 101 12.87 1.40 -13.69
N LEU A 102 12.06 0.78 -12.82
CA LEU A 102 12.34 -0.56 -12.28
C LEU A 102 12.38 -1.63 -13.37
N GLN A 103 11.44 -1.58 -14.33
CA GLN A 103 11.45 -2.48 -15.49
C GLN A 103 12.69 -2.29 -16.36
N GLN A 104 13.10 -1.05 -16.63
CA GLN A 104 14.32 -0.76 -17.38
C GLN A 104 15.58 -1.27 -16.68
N LEU A 105 15.60 -1.21 -15.34
CA LEU A 105 16.66 -1.78 -14.51
C LEU A 105 16.53 -3.30 -14.31
N GLN A 106 15.50 -3.93 -14.89
CA GLN A 106 15.20 -5.35 -14.77
C GLN A 106 15.16 -5.82 -13.31
N LYS A 107 14.55 -5.02 -12.42
CA LYS A 107 14.34 -5.38 -11.02
C LYS A 107 13.02 -6.14 -10.87
N PRO A 108 13.03 -7.41 -10.43
CA PRO A 108 11.81 -8.09 -10.01
C PRO A 108 11.03 -7.24 -9.00
N THR A 109 9.80 -6.91 -9.35
CA THR A 109 8.98 -5.95 -8.61
C THR A 109 7.64 -6.60 -8.24
N PHE A 110 7.32 -6.61 -6.95
CA PHE A 110 6.11 -7.23 -6.42
C PHE A 110 5.26 -6.23 -5.65
N LEU A 111 3.94 -6.26 -5.88
CA LEU A 111 2.99 -5.53 -5.06
C LEU A 111 2.68 -6.37 -3.81
N VAL A 112 2.85 -5.80 -2.63
CA VAL A 112 2.70 -6.49 -1.35
C VAL A 112 1.82 -5.65 -0.42
N THR A 113 0.53 -5.97 -0.35
CA THR A 113 -0.48 -5.13 0.32
C THR A 113 -1.23 -5.87 1.42
N ASN A 114 -1.66 -5.13 2.45
CA ASN A 114 -2.62 -5.65 3.43
C ASN A 114 -4.06 -5.63 2.90
N ALA A 115 -4.36 -4.91 1.80
CA ALA A 115 -5.71 -4.74 1.29
C ALA A 115 -6.42 -6.08 0.98
N HIS A 116 -7.71 -6.14 1.31
CA HIS A 116 -8.58 -7.26 0.95
C HIS A 116 -8.64 -7.48 -0.57
N ARG A 117 -8.80 -8.74 -1.01
CA ARG A 117 -8.76 -9.12 -2.42
C ARG A 117 -9.71 -8.30 -3.30
N GLN A 118 -10.96 -8.15 -2.88
CA GLN A 118 -11.96 -7.39 -3.65
C GLN A 118 -11.63 -5.90 -3.76
N GLY A 119 -11.11 -5.29 -2.69
CA GLY A 119 -10.71 -3.88 -2.70
C GLY A 119 -9.46 -3.66 -3.55
N LEU A 120 -8.50 -4.60 -3.48
CA LEU A 120 -7.32 -4.62 -4.32
C LEU A 120 -7.71 -4.74 -5.81
N GLU A 121 -8.48 -5.75 -6.19
CA GLU A 121 -8.91 -5.97 -7.58
C GLU A 121 -9.62 -4.73 -8.15
N HIS A 122 -10.52 -4.12 -7.37
CA HIS A 122 -11.21 -2.91 -7.79
C HIS A 122 -10.25 -1.74 -8.09
N LYS A 123 -9.24 -1.52 -7.24
CA LYS A 123 -8.21 -0.49 -7.48
C LYS A 123 -7.33 -0.81 -8.69
N LEU A 124 -7.01 -2.08 -8.89
CA LEU A 124 -6.24 -2.52 -10.06
C LEU A 124 -7.03 -2.34 -11.36
N GLU A 125 -8.32 -2.66 -11.39
CA GLU A 125 -9.19 -2.46 -12.56
C GLU A 125 -9.22 -0.99 -13.01
N ILE A 126 -9.27 -0.06 -12.06
CA ILE A 126 -9.33 1.39 -12.34
C ILE A 126 -7.97 1.92 -12.79
N THR A 127 -6.88 1.51 -12.13
CA THR A 127 -5.56 2.12 -12.34
C THR A 127 -4.72 1.40 -13.39
N GLY A 128 -4.95 0.09 -13.59
CA GLY A 128 -4.14 -0.79 -14.41
C GLY A 128 -2.68 -0.87 -13.97
N ILE A 129 -2.36 -0.62 -12.69
CA ILE A 129 -0.97 -0.66 -12.22
C ILE A 129 -0.38 -2.06 -12.17
N ASP A 130 -1.24 -3.08 -12.15
CA ASP A 130 -0.88 -4.50 -12.15
C ASP A 130 0.08 -4.88 -13.28
N ARG A 131 -0.01 -4.21 -14.44
CA ARG A 131 0.86 -4.42 -15.61
C ARG A 131 2.36 -4.28 -15.32
N TRP A 132 2.74 -3.62 -14.22
CA TRP A 132 4.13 -3.34 -13.87
C TRP A 132 4.77 -4.40 -12.96
N PHE A 133 3.97 -5.31 -12.40
CA PHE A 133 4.43 -6.22 -11.35
C PHE A 133 4.63 -7.64 -11.87
N ASP A 134 5.68 -8.30 -11.38
CA ASP A 134 5.95 -9.72 -11.61
C ASP A 134 5.04 -10.62 -10.75
N GLY A 135 4.46 -10.05 -9.69
CA GLY A 135 3.47 -10.72 -8.86
C GLY A 135 2.80 -9.75 -7.88
N ILE A 136 1.60 -10.13 -7.45
CA ILE A 136 0.77 -9.35 -6.54
C ILE A 136 0.35 -10.24 -5.38
N VAL A 137 0.64 -9.78 -4.16
CA VAL A 137 0.36 -10.48 -2.91
C VAL A 137 -0.57 -9.64 -2.04
N SER A 138 -1.69 -10.25 -1.64
CA SER A 138 -2.51 -9.73 -0.54
C SER A 138 -2.19 -10.51 0.73
N SER A 139 -2.06 -9.81 1.85
CA SER A 139 -1.88 -10.42 3.17
C SER A 139 -2.97 -11.45 3.53
N HIS A 140 -4.15 -11.31 2.94
CA HIS A 140 -5.27 -12.26 3.09
C HIS A 140 -4.95 -13.64 2.55
N ASP A 141 -4.09 -13.76 1.54
CA ASP A 141 -3.68 -15.06 0.98
C ASP A 141 -2.87 -15.87 2.00
N TYR A 142 -2.22 -15.18 2.94
CA TYR A 142 -1.33 -15.77 3.94
C TYR A 142 -1.94 -15.79 5.34
N GLY A 143 -3.14 -15.22 5.52
CA GLY A 143 -3.84 -15.19 6.81
C GLY A 143 -3.18 -14.31 7.88
N HIS A 144 -2.21 -13.48 7.50
CA HIS A 144 -1.45 -12.63 8.40
C HIS A 144 -1.17 -11.28 7.75
N ALA A 145 -1.50 -10.19 8.45
CA ALA A 145 -1.13 -8.84 8.03
C ALA A 145 0.42 -8.66 8.04
N LYS A 146 0.93 -7.70 7.27
CA LYS A 146 2.36 -7.38 7.14
C LYS A 146 3.05 -7.04 8.46
N GLU A 147 2.31 -6.61 9.48
CA GLU A 147 2.80 -6.39 10.83
C GLU A 147 3.24 -7.69 11.53
N SER A 148 2.76 -8.85 11.08
CA SER A 148 3.12 -10.15 11.64
C SER A 148 4.37 -10.71 10.99
N ALA A 149 5.32 -11.22 11.79
CA ALA A 149 6.50 -11.93 11.29
C ALA A 149 6.16 -13.15 10.42
N HIS A 150 4.99 -13.79 10.65
CA HIS A 150 4.54 -14.94 9.86
C HIS A 150 4.27 -14.57 8.39
N PHE A 151 3.83 -13.33 8.14
CA PHE A 151 3.62 -12.83 6.79
C PHE A 151 4.93 -12.86 6.00
N TRP A 152 6.00 -12.32 6.57
CA TRP A 152 7.31 -12.20 5.90
C TRP A 152 7.98 -13.56 5.65
N GLY A 153 7.83 -14.50 6.58
CA GLY A 153 8.26 -15.89 6.39
C GLY A 153 7.56 -16.51 5.17
N THR A 154 6.23 -16.43 5.13
CA THR A 154 5.41 -16.98 4.04
C THR A 154 5.72 -16.30 2.71
N LEU A 155 5.86 -14.98 2.70
CA LEU A 155 6.20 -14.21 1.50
C LEU A 155 7.54 -14.67 0.91
N ARG A 156 8.57 -14.86 1.74
CA ARG A 156 9.88 -15.33 1.29
C ARG A 156 9.82 -16.76 0.74
N GLU A 157 9.06 -17.65 1.36
CA GLU A 157 8.87 -19.01 0.85
C GLU A 157 8.19 -19.03 -0.52
N LYS A 158 7.28 -18.08 -0.79
CA LYS A 158 6.53 -18.01 -2.05
C LYS A 158 7.27 -17.27 -3.17
N LEU A 159 7.98 -16.20 -2.85
CA LEU A 159 8.66 -15.34 -3.82
C LEU A 159 10.16 -15.60 -3.93
N GLU A 160 10.73 -16.40 -3.01
CA GLU A 160 12.14 -16.81 -2.99
C GLU A 160 13.15 -15.64 -3.06
N PHE A 161 12.82 -14.48 -2.49
CA PHE A 161 13.69 -13.30 -2.49
C PHE A 161 14.78 -13.35 -1.39
N ASN A 162 15.82 -12.52 -1.56
CA ASN A 162 16.89 -12.34 -0.57
C ASN A 162 16.66 -11.06 0.27
N PRO A 163 16.35 -11.16 1.59
CA PRO A 163 16.11 -10.01 2.45
C PRO A 163 17.25 -8.98 2.46
N ASP A 164 18.51 -9.42 2.40
CA ASP A 164 19.70 -8.56 2.43
C ASP A 164 19.86 -7.70 1.16
N ARG A 165 19.15 -8.06 0.09
CA ARG A 165 19.20 -7.40 -1.22
C ARG A 165 17.79 -6.97 -1.67
N THR A 166 16.89 -6.73 -0.73
CA THR A 166 15.51 -6.33 -1.02
C THR A 166 15.24 -4.91 -0.55
N LEU A 167 14.61 -4.12 -1.42
CA LEU A 167 13.97 -2.85 -1.07
C LEU A 167 12.51 -3.10 -0.77
N PHE A 168 12.03 -2.62 0.38
CA PHE A 168 10.62 -2.54 0.69
C PHE A 168 10.23 -1.08 0.95
N VAL A 169 9.19 -0.63 0.23
CA VAL A 169 8.61 0.71 0.39
C VAL A 169 7.18 0.58 0.91
N ASP A 170 6.90 1.23 2.02
CA ASP A 170 5.60 1.22 2.68
C ASP A 170 5.38 2.56 3.40
N ASP A 171 4.14 3.01 3.49
CA ASP A 171 3.82 4.25 4.19
C ASP A 171 3.65 4.03 5.71
N ASN A 172 3.42 2.79 6.15
CA ASN A 172 3.16 2.42 7.52
C ASN A 172 4.47 1.99 8.24
N GLN A 173 4.92 2.84 9.17
CA GLN A 173 6.14 2.59 9.96
C GLN A 173 6.10 1.31 10.80
N SER A 174 4.92 0.84 11.23
CA SER A 174 4.80 -0.43 11.98
C SER A 174 5.07 -1.63 11.07
N VAL A 175 4.64 -1.56 9.82
CA VAL A 175 4.93 -2.57 8.80
C VAL A 175 6.41 -2.53 8.40
N LEU A 176 7.01 -1.34 8.26
CA LEU A 176 8.46 -1.21 8.06
C LEU A 176 9.27 -1.77 9.23
N ALA A 177 8.84 -1.55 10.47
CA ALA A 177 9.48 -2.12 11.65
C ALA A 177 9.41 -3.66 11.65
N ALA A 178 8.25 -4.24 11.32
CA ALA A 178 8.13 -5.70 11.17
C ALA A 178 9.03 -6.26 10.06
N ALA A 179 9.16 -5.55 8.93
CA ALA A 179 10.07 -5.90 7.85
C ALA A 179 11.55 -5.80 8.28
N GLN A 180 11.89 -4.78 9.08
CA GLN A 180 13.22 -4.60 9.67
C GLN A 180 13.58 -5.75 10.60
N ASP A 181 12.68 -6.10 11.53
CA ASP A 181 12.85 -7.19 12.48
C ASP A 181 13.00 -8.54 11.77
N TYR A 182 12.34 -8.71 10.62
CA TYR A 182 12.52 -9.88 9.76
C TYR A 182 13.88 -9.92 9.03
N GLY A 183 14.48 -8.75 8.78
CA GLY A 183 15.80 -8.62 8.15
C GLY A 183 15.80 -8.05 6.73
N ILE A 184 14.76 -7.33 6.31
CA ILE A 184 14.81 -6.58 5.03
C ILE A 184 15.82 -5.43 5.15
N ALA A 185 16.83 -5.43 4.28
CA ALA A 185 17.97 -4.50 4.40
C ALA A 185 17.64 -3.05 4.01
N HIS A 186 16.83 -2.85 2.97
CA HIS A 186 16.52 -1.52 2.45
C HIS A 186 15.06 -1.20 2.71
N LEU A 187 14.80 -0.21 3.56
CA LEU A 187 13.47 0.23 3.97
C LEU A 187 13.29 1.70 3.63
N LEU A 188 12.12 2.05 3.11
CA LEU A 188 11.81 3.41 2.71
C LEU A 188 10.35 3.75 3.04
N CYS A 189 10.16 4.85 3.75
CA CYS A 189 8.85 5.37 4.10
C CYS A 189 8.37 6.47 3.16
N ILE A 190 7.06 6.69 3.11
CA ILE A 190 6.45 7.83 2.42
C ILE A 190 6.09 8.95 3.41
N ARG A 191 6.55 10.17 3.13
CA ARG A 191 6.27 11.35 3.98
C ARG A 191 4.82 11.83 3.87
N GLN A 192 4.20 11.70 2.70
CA GLN A 192 2.82 12.16 2.48
C GLN A 192 2.04 11.09 1.68
N PRO A 193 1.41 10.14 2.40
CA PRO A 193 0.63 9.08 1.76
C PRO A 193 -0.73 9.59 1.26
N ASP A 194 -1.37 10.45 2.05
CA ASP A 194 -2.62 11.14 1.74
C ASP A 194 -2.28 12.54 1.22
N SER A 195 -2.58 12.82 -0.05
CA SER A 195 -2.27 14.10 -0.68
C SER A 195 -2.99 15.29 -0.04
N ARG A 196 -4.09 15.06 0.67
CA ARG A 196 -4.84 16.08 1.42
C ARG A 196 -4.43 16.15 2.89
N GLY A 197 -3.65 15.19 3.36
CA GLY A 197 -3.06 15.17 4.69
C GLY A 197 -1.77 15.98 4.80
N PRO A 198 -1.32 16.27 6.04
CA PRO A 198 -0.02 16.90 6.26
C PRO A 198 1.13 15.95 5.88
N LYS A 199 2.28 16.52 5.55
CA LYS A 199 3.53 15.74 5.49
C LYS A 199 3.88 15.28 6.90
N ARG A 200 4.23 14.00 7.03
CA ARG A 200 4.69 13.37 8.27
C ARG A 200 6.19 13.60 8.44
N GLU A 201 6.59 13.95 9.65
CA GLU A 201 7.99 13.86 10.07
C GLU A 201 8.28 12.40 10.40
N ILE A 202 9.20 11.79 9.65
CA ILE A 202 9.59 10.37 9.79
C ILE A 202 11.06 10.34 10.19
N THR A 203 11.35 9.80 11.37
CA THR A 203 12.72 9.74 11.94
C THR A 203 13.30 8.34 11.96
N ASP A 204 12.45 7.32 12.03
CA ASP A 204 12.88 5.94 12.27
C ASP A 204 13.36 5.24 10.99
N PHE A 205 12.93 5.75 9.82
CA PHE A 205 13.29 5.22 8.51
C PHE A 205 13.67 6.35 7.54
N PRO A 206 14.55 6.08 6.55
CA PRO A 206 14.65 6.94 5.38
C PRO A 206 13.26 7.16 4.78
N ALA A 207 12.96 8.38 4.35
CA ALA A 207 11.65 8.71 3.82
C ALA A 207 11.73 9.68 2.66
N ILE A 208 10.86 9.46 1.67
CA ILE A 208 10.72 10.30 0.48
C ILE A 208 9.33 10.91 0.44
N HIS A 209 9.20 12.04 -0.23
CA HIS A 209 7.89 12.58 -0.60
C HIS A 209 7.42 11.91 -1.89
N HIS A 210 8.25 11.86 -2.92
CA HIS A 210 7.92 11.27 -4.22
C HIS A 210 9.05 10.37 -4.74
N PHE A 211 8.70 9.46 -5.65
CA PHE A 211 9.66 8.46 -6.14
C PHE A 211 10.76 9.04 -7.03
N ASP A 212 10.60 10.23 -7.61
CA ASP A 212 11.64 10.92 -8.39
C ASP A 212 12.90 11.21 -7.55
N GLU A 213 12.77 11.32 -6.23
CA GLU A 213 13.90 11.46 -5.30
C GLU A 213 14.86 10.26 -5.29
N ILE A 214 14.39 9.08 -5.76
CA ILE A 214 15.18 7.83 -5.78
C ILE A 214 15.34 7.24 -7.18
N MET A 215 14.77 7.88 -8.21
CA MET A 215 15.02 7.49 -9.59
C MET A 215 16.48 7.79 -9.92
N ALA A 216 17.27 6.74 -10.15
CA ALA A 216 18.60 6.90 -10.71
C ALA A 216 18.45 7.37 -12.16
N LEU A 217 18.50 8.68 -12.40
CA LEU A 217 18.66 9.22 -13.75
C LEU A 217 20.09 8.99 -14.19
N ASP A 218 20.40 7.78 -14.65
CA ASP A 218 21.61 7.57 -15.45
C ASP A 218 21.33 8.11 -16.86
N ASN A 219 21.44 9.44 -17.01
CA ASN A 219 21.38 10.13 -18.31
C ASN A 219 22.64 9.85 -19.18
N SER A 220 23.35 8.74 -18.94
CA SER A 220 24.65 8.44 -19.55
C SER A 220 24.70 7.08 -20.25
N ALA A 221 23.75 6.80 -21.15
CA ALA A 221 23.93 5.78 -22.18
C ALA A 221 23.65 6.37 -23.57
N PRO A 222 24.65 6.48 -24.46
CA PRO A 222 24.43 6.89 -25.83
C PRO A 222 23.56 5.85 -26.53
N ASN A 223 22.50 6.33 -27.18
CA ASN A 223 21.61 5.55 -28.01
C ASN A 223 22.34 5.20 -29.33
N GLU A 224 23.28 4.25 -29.29
CA GLU A 224 23.83 3.63 -30.50
C GLU A 224 23.01 2.40 -30.84
N ARG A 225 22.04 2.58 -31.75
CA ARG A 225 21.49 1.46 -32.52
C ARG A 225 22.46 1.14 -33.65
N PRO A 226 22.91 -0.11 -33.83
CA PRO A 226 23.57 -0.51 -35.06
C PRO A 226 22.56 -0.52 -36.23
N ALA A 227 23.08 -0.19 -37.41
CA ALA A 227 22.38 -0.03 -38.69
C ALA A 227 21.63 -1.26 -39.17
#